data_AF-A0A5B8ULY9-F1
#
_entry.id   AF-A0A5B8ULY9-F1
#
_cell.length_a   1.000
_cell.length_b   1.000
_cell.length_c   1.000
_cell.angle_alpha   90.00
_cell.angle_beta   90.00
_cell.angle_gamma   90.00
#
_symmetry.space_group_name_H-M   'P 1'
#
loop_
_entity.id
_entity.type
_entity.pdbx_description
1 polymer ?
#
loop_
_entity_poly.entity_id
_entity_poly.type
_entity_poly.pdbx_seq_one_letter_code
_entity_poly.pdbx_strand_id
1 'polypeptide(L)'
;MKAIFSVLLLAFCGFANAQAVSTTVKFNKADRPALMLYLPYSQDVAEGTIVTKLKEIGYEPETKGSLFWKQNKVDGYYAYKGVVLKGENNQLVDLYFKVDRRGNKKDNQSVIYMLTSKGGENFVTDASEPQAYNSAQTFLNGFVAQTASYKHNLDVTAQEETVKKAEKKLTDLMDEEKDLTKKLTKLQDDLTKNKQAQANQQVTIESERKKLADLKLARPGM
;
A
#
# COMPACT_ATOMS: atom_id res chain seq x y z
N MET A 1 3.37 17.86 -51.64
CA MET A 1 2.78 16.51 -51.58
C MET A 1 3.82 15.51 -51.13
N LYS A 2 3.77 15.02 -49.89
CA LYS A 2 4.00 13.62 -49.49
C LYS A 2 3.32 13.47 -48.12
N ALA A 3 2.18 12.78 -48.11
CA ALA A 3 1.34 12.59 -46.95
C ALA A 3 2.03 11.66 -45.94
N ILE A 4 2.08 12.08 -44.68
CA ILE A 4 2.47 11.23 -43.56
C ILE A 4 1.21 10.49 -43.12
N PHE A 5 1.09 9.24 -43.56
CA PHE A 5 0.07 8.31 -43.11
C PHE A 5 0.46 7.79 -41.71
N SER A 6 -0.06 8.42 -40.65
CA SER A 6 0.00 7.85 -39.30
C SER A 6 -1.17 6.90 -39.12
N VAL A 7 -0.88 5.61 -39.20
CA VAL A 7 -1.82 4.52 -38.91
C VAL A 7 -2.08 4.51 -37.40
N LEU A 8 -3.27 4.98 -37.02
CA LEU A 8 -3.81 4.83 -35.68
C LEU A 8 -4.33 3.38 -35.55
N LEU A 9 -3.47 2.46 -35.12
CA LEU A 9 -3.85 1.10 -34.79
C LEU A 9 -4.59 1.13 -33.45
N LEU A 10 -5.91 1.31 -33.49
CA LEU A 10 -6.81 1.08 -32.36
C LEU A 10 -6.77 -0.42 -32.01
N ALA A 11 -5.85 -0.79 -31.12
CA ALA A 11 -5.86 -2.09 -30.46
C ALA A 11 -7.11 -2.16 -29.57
N PHE A 12 -8.19 -2.69 -30.13
CA PHE A 12 -9.36 -3.10 -29.36
C PHE A 12 -8.95 -4.34 -28.56
N CYS A 13 -8.29 -4.14 -27.42
CA CYS A 13 -8.07 -5.20 -26.45
C CYS A 13 -9.45 -5.63 -25.94
N GLY A 14 -9.95 -6.74 -26.46
CA GLY A 14 -11.11 -7.41 -25.90
C GLY A 14 -10.80 -7.76 -24.44
N PHE A 15 -11.38 -7.00 -23.51
CA PHE A 15 -11.40 -7.41 -22.11
C PHE A 15 -12.23 -8.67 -22.05
N ALA A 16 -11.56 -9.82 -21.90
CA ALA A 16 -12.24 -11.05 -21.50
C ALA A 16 -12.86 -10.78 -20.13
N ASN A 17 -14.17 -10.51 -20.10
CA ASN A 17 -14.91 -10.32 -18.87
C ASN A 17 -14.85 -11.65 -18.11
N ALA A 18 -14.08 -11.70 -17.04
CA ALA A 18 -14.15 -12.83 -16.11
C ALA A 18 -15.58 -12.87 -15.56
N GLN A 19 -16.28 -13.98 -15.76
CA GLN A 19 -17.61 -14.21 -15.21
C GLN A 19 -17.55 -15.37 -14.23
N ALA A 20 -18.36 -15.28 -13.18
CA ALA A 20 -18.57 -16.34 -12.22
C ALA A 20 -19.23 -17.53 -12.91
N VAL A 21 -18.65 -18.71 -12.74
CA VAL A 21 -19.15 -19.95 -13.33
C VAL A 21 -19.48 -20.96 -12.24
N SER A 22 -20.47 -21.82 -12.51
CA SER A 22 -20.83 -22.91 -11.63
C SER A 22 -19.71 -23.93 -11.54
N THR A 23 -19.49 -24.48 -10.35
CA THR A 23 -18.52 -25.53 -10.07
C THR A 23 -18.98 -26.37 -8.88
N THR A 24 -18.22 -27.41 -8.55
CA THR A 24 -18.45 -28.25 -7.38
C THR A 24 -17.17 -28.31 -6.56
N VAL A 25 -17.29 -28.15 -5.25
CA VAL A 25 -16.16 -28.16 -4.32
C VAL A 25 -16.46 -29.08 -3.13
N LYS A 26 -15.41 -29.62 -2.52
CA LYS A 26 -15.56 -30.37 -1.27
C LYS A 26 -15.76 -29.41 -0.12
N PHE A 27 -16.89 -29.58 0.59
CA PHE A 27 -17.21 -28.84 1.81
C PHE A 27 -17.95 -29.76 2.78
N ASN A 28 -17.47 -29.79 4.03
CA ASN A 28 -17.96 -30.68 5.08
C ASN A 28 -18.00 -32.16 4.63
N LYS A 29 -16.91 -32.62 3.99
CA LYS A 29 -16.73 -33.99 3.45
C LYS A 29 -17.70 -34.41 2.34
N ALA A 30 -18.53 -33.50 1.83
CA ALA A 30 -19.44 -33.76 0.72
C ALA A 30 -19.15 -32.80 -0.45
N ASP A 31 -19.51 -33.24 -1.66
CA ASP A 31 -19.44 -32.39 -2.84
C ASP A 31 -20.62 -31.42 -2.82
N ARG A 32 -20.32 -30.12 -2.82
CA ARG A 32 -21.31 -29.04 -2.72
C ARG A 32 -21.24 -28.11 -3.93
N PRO A 33 -22.40 -27.58 -4.38
CA PRO A 33 -22.43 -26.60 -5.45
C PRO A 33 -21.76 -25.30 -5.01
N ALA A 34 -21.01 -24.70 -5.92
CA ALA A 34 -20.31 -23.45 -5.68
C ALA A 34 -20.24 -22.62 -6.96
N LEU A 35 -19.92 -21.34 -6.79
CA LEU A 35 -19.52 -20.46 -7.87
C LEU A 35 -18.01 -20.25 -7.79
N MET A 36 -17.34 -20.18 -8.93
CA MET A 36 -15.93 -19.78 -9.00
C MET A 36 -15.71 -18.59 -9.91
N LEU A 37 -14.74 -17.75 -9.54
CA LEU A 37 -14.31 -16.59 -10.32
C LEU A 37 -12.79 -16.52 -10.38
N TYR A 38 -12.26 -16.37 -11.59
CA TYR A 38 -10.84 -16.13 -11.79
C TYR A 38 -10.51 -14.66 -11.71
N LEU A 39 -9.47 -14.32 -10.96
CA LEU A 39 -8.98 -12.96 -10.81
C LEU A 39 -7.50 -12.89 -11.20
N PRO A 40 -7.10 -11.91 -12.04
CA PRO A 40 -5.70 -11.67 -12.40
C PRO A 40 -4.95 -10.91 -11.29
N TYR A 41 -5.21 -11.27 -10.03
CA TYR A 41 -4.65 -10.62 -8.84
C TYR A 41 -4.27 -11.64 -7.78
N SER A 42 -3.35 -11.28 -6.89
CA SER A 42 -2.87 -12.16 -5.83
C SER A 42 -3.99 -12.54 -4.85
N GLN A 43 -3.78 -13.63 -4.11
CA GLN A 43 -4.72 -14.09 -3.10
C GLN A 43 -5.05 -13.00 -2.08
N ASP A 44 -4.07 -12.22 -1.62
CA ASP A 44 -4.29 -11.16 -0.62
C ASP A 44 -5.20 -10.04 -1.15
N VAL A 45 -5.09 -9.71 -2.44
CA VAL A 45 -5.91 -8.67 -3.08
C VAL A 45 -7.34 -9.18 -3.24
N ALA A 46 -7.52 -10.43 -3.69
CA ALA A 46 -8.83 -11.07 -3.79
C ALA A 46 -9.51 -11.20 -2.42
N GLU A 47 -8.75 -11.59 -1.39
CA GLU A 47 -9.20 -11.66 0.00
C GLU A 47 -9.68 -10.29 0.53
N GLY A 48 -8.89 -9.23 0.34
CA GLY A 48 -9.29 -7.88 0.72
C GLY A 48 -10.51 -7.36 -0.05
N THR A 49 -10.69 -7.82 -1.29
CA THR A 49 -11.87 -7.49 -2.09
C THR A 49 -13.14 -8.13 -1.53
N ILE A 50 -13.09 -9.36 -0.99
CA ILE A 50 -14.24 -10.00 -0.32
C ILE A 50 -14.75 -9.11 0.80
N VAL A 51 -13.87 -8.65 1.68
CA VAL A 51 -14.20 -7.79 2.81
C VAL A 51 -14.83 -6.48 2.33
N THR A 52 -14.25 -5.87 1.29
CA THR A 52 -14.75 -4.62 0.72
C THR A 52 -16.15 -4.79 0.12
N LYS A 53 -16.39 -5.85 -0.66
CA LYS A 53 -17.69 -6.16 -1.27
C LYS A 53 -18.76 -6.46 -0.22
N LEU A 54 -18.41 -7.13 0.87
CA LEU A 54 -19.31 -7.37 1.98
C LEU A 54 -19.73 -6.07 2.66
N LYS A 55 -18.78 -5.17 2.92
CA LYS A 55 -19.06 -3.83 3.49
C LYS A 55 -19.98 -3.00 2.58
N GLU A 56 -19.77 -3.04 1.27
CA GLU A 56 -20.62 -2.33 0.31
C GLU A 56 -22.09 -2.74 0.36
N ILE A 57 -22.38 -4.01 0.67
CA ILE A 57 -23.76 -4.50 0.81
C ILE A 57 -24.30 -4.35 2.25
N GLY A 58 -23.55 -3.67 3.12
CA GLY A 58 -23.93 -3.41 4.51
C GLY A 58 -23.60 -4.53 5.50
N TYR A 59 -22.76 -5.49 5.10
CA TYR A 59 -22.28 -6.53 6.00
C TYR A 59 -20.94 -6.12 6.64
N GLU A 60 -20.83 -6.23 7.96
CA GLU A 60 -19.64 -5.84 8.71
C GLU A 60 -18.81 -7.07 9.14
N PRO A 61 -17.82 -7.51 8.32
CA PRO A 61 -17.01 -8.69 8.62
C PRO A 61 -15.97 -8.47 9.73
N GLU A 62 -15.69 -7.21 10.11
CA GLU A 62 -14.60 -6.83 11.03
C GLU A 62 -15.08 -6.44 12.44
N THR A 63 -16.33 -6.73 12.81
CA THR A 63 -16.93 -6.36 14.11
C THR A 63 -16.18 -6.88 15.34
N LYS A 64 -15.22 -7.79 15.17
CA LYS A 64 -14.37 -8.35 16.23
C LYS A 64 -12.86 -8.14 15.97
N GLY A 65 -12.50 -7.17 15.14
CA GLY A 65 -11.13 -6.82 14.74
C GLY A 65 -10.86 -7.04 13.25
N SER A 66 -9.90 -6.29 12.70
CA SER A 66 -9.62 -6.21 11.25
C SER A 66 -9.24 -7.55 10.58
N LEU A 67 -8.77 -8.53 11.35
CA LEU A 67 -8.40 -9.86 10.87
C LEU A 67 -9.26 -10.99 11.46
N PHE A 68 -10.31 -10.66 12.24
CA PHE A 68 -11.14 -11.68 12.88
C PHE A 68 -11.80 -12.62 11.87
N TRP A 69 -12.27 -12.07 10.74
CA TRP A 69 -12.86 -12.86 9.66
C TRP A 69 -11.89 -13.91 9.09
N LYS A 70 -10.56 -13.68 9.15
CA LYS A 70 -9.57 -14.68 8.71
C LYS A 70 -9.53 -15.91 9.62
N GLN A 71 -9.92 -15.76 10.88
CA GLN A 71 -10.01 -16.85 11.85
C GLN A 71 -11.35 -17.58 11.77
N ASN A 72 -12.39 -16.93 11.24
CA ASN A 72 -13.73 -17.52 11.10
C ASN A 72 -13.79 -18.46 9.88
N LYS A 73 -13.13 -19.61 9.99
CA LYS A 73 -13.09 -20.63 8.93
C LYS A 73 -13.93 -21.86 9.29
N VAL A 74 -14.65 -22.36 8.30
CA VAL A 74 -15.32 -23.67 8.32
C VAL A 74 -14.79 -24.47 7.14
N ASP A 75 -14.15 -25.61 7.42
CA ASP A 75 -13.54 -26.49 6.40
C ASP A 75 -12.60 -25.76 5.40
N GLY A 76 -11.87 -24.75 5.89
CA GLY A 76 -10.96 -23.94 5.09
C GLY A 76 -11.60 -22.76 4.35
N TYR A 77 -12.92 -22.56 4.48
CA TYR A 77 -13.65 -21.42 3.89
C TYR A 77 -13.93 -20.35 4.94
N TYR A 78 -13.69 -19.08 4.60
CA TYR A 78 -14.15 -17.93 5.36
C TYR A 78 -15.67 -17.89 5.38
N ALA A 79 -16.26 -18.03 6.56
CA ALA A 79 -17.70 -18.11 6.72
C ALA A 79 -18.29 -16.74 7.11
N TYR A 80 -19.33 -16.32 6.41
CA TYR A 80 -20.07 -15.09 6.67
C TYR A 80 -21.55 -15.43 6.73
N LYS A 81 -22.11 -15.42 7.94
CA LYS A 81 -23.50 -15.81 8.16
C LYS A 81 -24.45 -14.62 8.10
N GLY A 82 -25.65 -14.83 7.58
CA GLY A 82 -26.70 -13.81 7.55
C GLY A 82 -26.40 -12.61 6.66
N VAL A 83 -25.76 -12.85 5.53
CA VAL A 83 -25.49 -11.83 4.50
C VAL A 83 -26.75 -11.57 3.69
N VAL A 84 -27.09 -10.29 3.48
CA VAL A 84 -28.21 -9.89 2.62
C VAL A 84 -27.69 -9.58 1.22
N LEU A 85 -27.82 -10.53 0.30
CA LEU A 85 -27.51 -10.30 -1.11
C LEU A 85 -28.58 -9.42 -1.75
N LYS A 86 -28.13 -8.40 -2.47
CA LYS A 86 -28.98 -7.49 -3.25
C LYS A 86 -29.23 -8.09 -4.64
N GLY A 87 -30.45 -7.97 -5.13
CA GLY A 87 -30.91 -8.49 -6.42
C GLY A 87 -32.34 -8.01 -6.67
N GLU A 88 -33.11 -8.75 -7.49
CA GLU A 88 -34.55 -8.48 -7.68
C GLU A 88 -35.32 -8.54 -6.36
N ASN A 89 -34.99 -9.54 -5.53
CA ASN A 89 -35.46 -9.68 -4.16
C ASN A 89 -34.25 -9.84 -3.25
N ASN A 90 -34.24 -9.17 -2.09
CA ASN A 90 -33.18 -9.35 -1.10
C ASN A 90 -33.17 -10.81 -0.59
N GLN A 91 -32.01 -11.45 -0.63
CA GLN A 91 -31.83 -12.83 -0.19
C GLN A 91 -30.95 -12.88 1.05
N LEU A 92 -31.49 -13.43 2.15
CA LEU A 92 -30.70 -13.69 3.35
C LEU A 92 -30.02 -15.06 3.22
N VAL A 93 -28.69 -15.07 3.22
CA VAL A 93 -27.88 -16.27 2.97
C VAL A 93 -26.63 -16.31 3.84
N ASP A 94 -26.07 -17.51 4.02
CA ASP A 94 -24.72 -17.71 4.51
C ASP A 94 -23.77 -17.88 3.32
N LEU A 95 -22.67 -17.11 3.31
CA LEU A 95 -21.63 -17.17 2.28
C LEU A 95 -20.36 -17.80 2.82
N TYR A 96 -19.76 -18.68 2.02
CA TYR A 96 -18.49 -19.34 2.35
C TYR A 96 -17.50 -19.08 1.23
N PHE A 97 -16.40 -18.39 1.52
CA PHE A 97 -15.38 -18.04 0.54
C PHE A 97 -14.10 -18.82 0.75
N LYS A 98 -13.49 -19.28 -0.33
CA LYS A 98 -12.10 -19.74 -0.34
C LYS A 98 -11.36 -19.08 -1.49
N VAL A 99 -10.15 -18.62 -1.23
CA VAL A 99 -9.30 -18.03 -2.26
C VAL A 99 -8.07 -18.91 -2.40
N ASP A 100 -7.90 -19.52 -3.57
CA ASP A 100 -6.73 -20.32 -3.89
C ASP A 100 -5.84 -19.57 -4.89
N ARG A 101 -4.52 -19.76 -4.76
CA ARG A 101 -3.57 -19.25 -5.74
C ARG A 101 -3.69 -20.04 -7.04
N ARG A 102 -3.77 -19.34 -8.16
CA ARG A 102 -3.71 -19.93 -9.50
C ARG A 102 -2.33 -19.69 -10.09
N GLY A 103 -1.70 -20.75 -10.60
CA GLY A 103 -0.38 -20.68 -11.23
C GLY A 103 0.80 -20.59 -10.24
N ASN A 104 1.94 -20.16 -10.78
CA ASN A 104 3.17 -19.99 -10.03
C ASN A 104 3.12 -18.72 -9.16
N LYS A 105 4.02 -18.64 -8.16
CA LYS A 105 4.11 -17.46 -7.27
C LYS A 105 4.30 -16.14 -8.04
N LYS A 106 4.86 -16.19 -9.25
CA LYS A 106 5.12 -15.04 -10.11
C LYS A 106 3.87 -14.55 -10.86
N ASP A 107 2.90 -15.43 -11.09
CA ASP A 107 1.78 -15.13 -11.98
C ASP A 107 0.75 -14.21 -11.30
N ASN A 108 0.76 -14.13 -9.96
CA ASN A 108 -0.11 -13.27 -9.16
C ASN A 108 -1.59 -13.40 -9.57
N GLN A 109 -2.05 -14.64 -9.78
CA GLN A 109 -3.45 -14.93 -10.08
C GLN A 109 -4.10 -15.72 -8.95
N SER A 110 -5.42 -15.57 -8.83
CA SER A 110 -6.22 -16.26 -7.82
C SER A 110 -7.53 -16.75 -8.40
N VAL A 111 -8.13 -17.70 -7.69
CA VAL A 111 -9.49 -18.15 -7.92
C VAL A 111 -10.26 -18.03 -6.62
N ILE A 112 -11.41 -17.36 -6.68
CA ILE A 112 -12.36 -17.30 -5.58
C ILE A 112 -13.37 -18.42 -5.80
N TYR A 113 -13.60 -19.23 -4.77
CA TYR A 113 -14.74 -20.14 -4.66
C TYR A 113 -15.72 -19.56 -3.65
N MET A 114 -17.00 -19.56 -3.99
CA MET A 114 -18.08 -19.08 -3.15
C MET A 114 -19.20 -20.11 -3.08
N LEU A 115 -19.51 -20.59 -1.87
CA LEU A 115 -20.72 -21.35 -1.61
C LEU A 115 -21.77 -20.42 -1.01
N THR A 116 -23.02 -20.66 -1.36
CA THR A 116 -24.18 -19.93 -0.83
C THR A 116 -25.13 -20.93 -0.20
N SER A 117 -25.53 -20.70 1.05
CA SER A 117 -26.47 -21.54 1.80
C SER A 117 -27.63 -20.69 2.33
N LYS A 118 -28.85 -21.25 2.36
CA LYS A 118 -29.99 -20.63 3.08
C LYS A 118 -30.05 -21.03 4.56
N GLY A 119 -28.95 -21.53 5.09
CA GLY A 119 -28.79 -21.98 6.47
C GLY A 119 -28.51 -23.47 6.57
N GLY A 120 -27.60 -23.85 7.45
CA GLY A 120 -27.15 -25.24 7.60
C GLY A 120 -26.56 -25.79 6.29
N GLU A 121 -26.96 -27.01 5.92
CA GLU A 121 -26.48 -27.69 4.71
C GLU A 121 -27.34 -27.42 3.44
N ASN A 122 -28.21 -26.42 3.47
CA ASN A 122 -29.11 -26.08 2.36
C ASN A 122 -28.39 -25.19 1.33
N PHE A 123 -27.52 -25.79 0.53
CA PHE A 123 -26.75 -25.08 -0.49
C PHE A 123 -27.59 -24.75 -1.73
N VAL A 124 -27.44 -23.51 -2.20
CA VAL A 124 -28.17 -22.94 -3.32
C VAL A 124 -27.65 -23.49 -4.65
N THR A 125 -28.56 -23.89 -5.52
CA THR A 125 -28.29 -24.22 -6.93
C THR A 125 -29.25 -23.45 -7.84
N ASP A 126 -28.88 -23.28 -9.10
CA ASP A 126 -29.75 -22.65 -10.11
C ASP A 126 -31.11 -23.40 -10.25
N ALA A 127 -31.08 -24.73 -10.16
CA ALA A 127 -32.28 -25.56 -10.31
C ALA A 127 -33.24 -25.48 -9.10
N SER A 128 -32.72 -25.31 -7.89
CA SER A 128 -33.54 -25.28 -6.67
C SER A 128 -33.96 -23.88 -6.26
N GLU A 129 -33.05 -22.91 -6.45
CA GLU A 129 -33.14 -21.58 -5.86
C GLU A 129 -32.59 -20.51 -6.81
N PRO A 130 -33.21 -20.33 -8.00
CA PRO A 130 -32.66 -19.51 -9.08
C PRO A 130 -32.48 -18.04 -8.68
N GLN A 131 -33.36 -17.47 -7.85
CA GLN A 131 -33.24 -16.08 -7.39
C GLN A 131 -32.01 -15.87 -6.50
N ALA A 132 -31.77 -16.78 -5.54
CA ALA A 132 -30.59 -16.72 -4.68
C ALA A 132 -29.31 -17.00 -5.46
N TYR A 133 -29.36 -17.95 -6.39
CA TYR A 133 -28.25 -18.28 -7.27
C TYR A 133 -27.85 -17.07 -8.15
N ASN A 134 -28.82 -16.42 -8.80
CA ASN A 134 -28.57 -15.25 -9.65
C ASN A 134 -28.05 -14.04 -8.84
N SER A 135 -28.58 -13.83 -7.63
CA SER A 135 -28.07 -12.79 -6.73
C SER A 135 -26.63 -13.06 -6.31
N ALA A 136 -26.29 -14.31 -6.00
CA ALA A 136 -24.94 -14.72 -5.65
C ALA A 136 -23.97 -14.60 -6.84
N GLN A 137 -24.39 -15.03 -8.04
CA GLN A 137 -23.59 -14.90 -9.24
C GLN A 137 -23.33 -13.43 -9.60
N THR A 138 -24.34 -12.57 -9.49
CA THR A 138 -24.21 -11.12 -9.70
C THR A 138 -23.27 -10.49 -8.69
N PHE A 139 -23.40 -10.86 -7.41
CA PHE A 139 -22.50 -10.41 -6.35
C PHE A 139 -21.05 -10.78 -6.65
N LEU A 140 -20.79 -12.04 -7.02
CA LEU A 140 -19.45 -12.51 -7.36
C LEU A 140 -18.91 -11.86 -8.64
N ASN A 141 -19.73 -11.66 -9.68
CA ASN A 141 -19.34 -10.95 -10.90
C ASN A 141 -18.85 -9.52 -10.61
N GLY A 142 -19.43 -8.86 -9.60
CA GLY A 142 -18.99 -7.53 -9.15
C GLY A 142 -17.55 -7.48 -8.63
N PHE A 143 -16.90 -8.62 -8.36
CA PHE A 143 -15.53 -8.67 -7.87
C PHE A 143 -14.50 -8.29 -8.93
N VAL A 144 -14.78 -8.48 -10.22
CA VAL A 144 -13.76 -8.22 -11.26
C VAL A 144 -13.35 -6.75 -11.26
N ALA A 145 -14.34 -5.85 -11.37
CA ALA A 145 -14.09 -4.41 -11.32
C ALA A 145 -13.61 -3.97 -9.93
N GLN A 146 -14.18 -4.53 -8.86
CA GLN A 146 -13.81 -4.14 -7.51
C GLN A 146 -12.39 -4.55 -7.13
N THR A 147 -11.92 -5.72 -7.58
CA THR A 147 -10.56 -6.18 -7.29
C THR A 147 -9.53 -5.26 -7.93
N ALA A 148 -9.81 -4.78 -9.15
CA ALA A 148 -8.97 -3.79 -9.82
C ALA A 148 -8.93 -2.46 -9.03
N SER A 149 -10.09 -1.96 -8.61
CA SER A 149 -10.19 -0.74 -7.79
C SER A 149 -9.47 -0.89 -6.44
N TYR A 150 -9.71 -2.00 -5.74
CA TYR A 150 -9.07 -2.31 -4.46
C TYR A 150 -7.54 -2.38 -4.61
N LYS A 151 -7.04 -3.06 -5.64
CA LYS A 151 -5.59 -3.10 -5.94
C LYS A 151 -5.04 -1.70 -6.20
N HIS A 152 -5.74 -0.90 -7.00
CA HIS A 152 -5.33 0.46 -7.29
C HIS A 152 -5.24 1.32 -6.02
N ASN A 153 -6.23 1.24 -5.13
CA ASN A 153 -6.23 1.95 -3.86
C ASN A 153 -5.07 1.50 -2.95
N LEU A 154 -4.77 0.19 -2.89
CA LEU A 154 -3.59 -0.29 -2.16
C LEU A 154 -2.29 0.29 -2.72
N ASP A 155 -2.16 0.38 -4.04
CA ASP A 155 -0.99 0.96 -4.68
C ASP A 155 -0.87 2.46 -4.41
N VAL A 156 -1.98 3.19 -4.44
CA VAL A 156 -2.04 4.62 -4.08
C VAL A 156 -1.58 4.80 -2.63
N THR A 157 -2.13 4.05 -1.68
CA THR A 157 -1.71 4.16 -0.26
C THR A 157 -0.24 3.82 -0.06
N ALA A 158 0.27 2.79 -0.74
CA ALA A 158 1.70 2.45 -0.67
C ALA A 158 2.59 3.56 -1.25
N GLN A 159 2.14 4.20 -2.34
CA GLN A 159 2.84 5.32 -2.96
C GLN A 159 2.79 6.57 -2.07
N GLU A 160 1.65 6.88 -1.45
CA GLU A 160 1.50 7.99 -0.50
C GLU A 160 2.47 7.84 0.69
N GLU A 161 2.60 6.65 1.26
CA GLU A 161 3.57 6.38 2.34
C GLU A 161 5.03 6.53 1.87
N THR A 162 5.31 6.23 0.60
CA THR A 162 6.63 6.45 0.00
C THR A 162 6.92 7.94 -0.16
N VAL A 163 5.95 8.72 -0.66
CA VAL A 163 6.05 10.18 -0.78
C VAL A 163 6.27 10.82 0.59
N LYS A 164 5.47 10.46 1.59
CA LYS A 164 5.60 10.96 2.96
C LYS A 164 6.98 10.71 3.58
N LYS A 165 7.58 9.54 3.31
CA LYS A 165 8.96 9.23 3.74
C LYS A 165 9.99 10.11 3.04
N ALA A 166 9.81 10.36 1.74
CA ALA A 166 10.70 11.23 0.97
C ALA A 166 10.60 12.69 1.44
N GLU A 167 9.39 13.20 1.68
CA GLU A 167 9.15 14.53 2.24
C GLU A 167 9.81 14.70 3.60
N LYS A 168 9.64 13.73 4.50
CA LYS A 168 10.32 13.74 5.81
C LYS A 168 11.84 13.78 5.65
N LYS A 169 12.40 12.98 4.73
CA LYS A 169 13.84 12.96 4.49
C LYS A 169 14.35 14.29 3.94
N LEU A 170 13.56 14.98 3.10
CA LEU A 170 13.88 16.33 2.64
C LEU A 170 13.92 17.32 3.80
N THR A 171 12.91 17.30 4.69
CA THR A 171 12.89 18.16 5.89
C THR A 171 14.13 17.94 6.76
N ASP A 172 14.48 16.67 7.04
CA ASP A 172 15.67 16.34 7.84
C ASP A 172 16.96 16.92 7.20
N LEU A 173 17.10 16.80 5.87
CA LEU A 173 18.25 17.35 5.14
C LEU A 173 18.30 18.89 5.18
N MET A 174 17.15 19.57 5.11
CA MET A 174 17.08 21.03 5.23
C MET A 174 17.49 21.51 6.63
N ASP A 175 17.10 20.79 7.67
CA ASP A 175 17.52 21.08 9.04
C ASP A 175 19.03 20.87 9.24
N GLU A 176 19.58 19.78 8.67
CA GLU A 176 21.03 19.53 8.63
C GLU A 176 21.77 20.67 7.91
N GLU A 177 21.28 21.12 6.74
CA GLU A 177 21.85 22.24 5.98
C GLU A 177 21.88 23.52 6.82
N LYS A 178 20.78 23.83 7.52
CA LYS A 178 20.67 25.02 8.38
C LYS A 178 21.70 24.98 9.52
N ASP A 179 21.90 23.83 10.14
CA ASP A 179 22.87 23.68 11.21
C ASP A 179 24.32 23.70 10.72
N LEU A 180 24.60 23.13 9.54
CA LEU A 180 25.90 23.27 8.88
C LEU A 180 26.19 24.74 8.53
N THR A 181 25.19 25.47 8.06
CA THR A 181 25.32 26.90 7.73
C THR A 181 25.66 27.73 8.98
N LYS A 182 24.97 27.50 10.11
CA LYS A 182 25.32 28.17 11.38
C LYS A 182 26.75 27.87 11.83
N LYS A 183 27.18 26.60 11.72
CA LYS A 183 28.55 26.20 12.06
C LYS A 183 29.57 26.90 11.15
N LEU A 184 29.29 26.98 9.87
CA LEU A 184 30.14 27.66 8.88
C LEU A 184 30.31 29.14 9.25
N THR A 185 29.21 29.85 9.54
CA THR A 185 29.27 31.26 9.95
C THR A 185 30.09 31.46 11.21
N LYS A 186 29.89 30.62 12.24
CA LYS A 186 30.68 30.70 13.48
C LYS A 186 32.17 30.48 13.22
N LEU A 187 32.52 29.49 12.40
CA LEU A 187 33.92 29.23 12.03
C LEU A 187 34.54 30.42 11.27
N GLN A 188 33.78 31.08 10.40
CA GLN A 188 34.25 32.28 9.69
C GLN A 188 34.50 33.45 10.65
N ASP A 189 33.60 33.66 11.62
CA ASP A 189 33.77 34.70 12.65
C ASP A 189 34.98 34.42 13.54
N ASP A 190 35.14 33.18 14.00
CA ASP A 190 36.26 32.76 14.85
C ASP A 190 37.60 32.90 14.10
N LEU A 191 37.62 32.56 12.80
CA LEU A 191 38.80 32.74 11.95
C LEU A 191 39.16 34.22 11.78
N THR A 192 38.16 35.09 11.63
CA THR A 192 38.36 36.54 11.54
C THR A 192 38.93 37.11 12.83
N LYS A 193 38.36 36.74 13.98
CA LYS A 193 38.85 37.14 15.31
C LYS A 193 40.28 36.65 15.55
N ASN A 194 40.58 35.41 15.17
CA ASN A 194 41.92 34.84 15.32
C ASN A 194 42.95 35.62 14.48
N LYS A 195 42.64 35.95 13.22
CA LYS A 195 43.51 36.79 12.39
C LYS A 195 43.77 38.16 13.02
N GLN A 196 42.75 38.80 13.59
CA GLN A 196 42.93 40.08 14.27
C GLN A 196 43.78 39.95 15.54
N ALA A 197 43.59 38.88 16.32
CA ALA A 197 44.43 38.61 17.49
C ALA A 197 45.90 38.37 17.11
N GLN A 198 46.17 37.63 16.03
CA GLN A 198 47.53 37.45 15.51
C GLN A 198 48.17 38.79 15.11
N ALA A 199 47.44 39.64 14.40
CA ALA A 199 47.93 40.96 14.00
C ALA A 199 48.26 41.84 15.21
N ASN A 200 47.39 41.88 16.23
CA ASN A 200 47.64 42.63 17.46
C ASN A 200 48.85 42.09 18.22
N GLN A 201 48.97 40.77 18.33
CA GLN A 201 50.10 40.12 19.00
C GLN A 201 51.42 40.44 18.30
N GLN A 202 51.43 40.52 16.96
CA GLN A 202 52.61 40.90 16.19
C GLN A 202 53.07 42.32 16.52
N VAL A 203 52.13 43.28 16.62
CA VAL A 203 52.44 44.66 17.05
C VAL A 203 53.00 44.70 18.46
N THR A 204 52.44 43.92 19.39
CA THR A 204 52.96 43.82 20.77
C THR A 204 54.38 43.26 20.78
N ILE A 205 54.66 42.19 20.03
CA ILE A 205 56.00 41.60 19.91
C ILE A 205 57.00 42.63 19.39
N GLU A 206 56.64 43.42 18.38
CA GLU A 206 57.50 44.47 17.83
C GLU A 206 57.80 45.58 18.84
N SER A 207 56.79 46.02 19.59
CA SER A 207 56.96 47.01 20.67
C SER A 207 57.91 46.51 21.76
N GLU A 208 57.70 45.29 22.25
CA GLU A 208 58.54 44.69 23.30
C GLU A 208 59.98 44.44 22.81
N ARG A 209 60.14 44.03 21.54
CA ARG A 209 61.48 43.93 20.91
C ARG A 209 62.22 45.26 20.91
N LYS A 210 61.52 46.37 20.63
CA LYS A 210 62.12 47.71 20.66
C LYS A 210 62.56 48.08 22.07
N LYS A 211 61.68 47.92 23.08
CA LYS A 211 62.02 48.18 24.49
C LYS A 211 63.21 47.36 24.96
N LEU A 212 63.26 46.07 24.59
CA LEU A 212 64.38 45.19 24.91
C LEU A 212 65.69 45.66 24.28
N ALA A 213 65.66 46.17 23.04
CA ALA A 213 66.84 46.72 22.38
C ALA A 213 67.35 47.97 23.10
N ASP A 214 66.45 48.89 23.47
CA ASP A 214 66.79 50.11 24.22
C ASP A 214 67.42 49.78 25.57
N LEU A 215 66.87 48.82 26.32
CA LEU A 215 67.43 48.37 27.60
C LEU A 215 68.82 47.74 27.46
N LYS A 216 69.10 47.03 26.35
CA LYS A 216 70.42 46.47 26.07
C LYS A 216 71.47 47.54 25.77
N LEU A 217 71.06 48.65 25.15
CA LEU A 217 71.92 49.79 24.86
C LEU A 217 72.17 50.67 26.10
N ALA A 218 71.16 50.81 26.97
CA ALA A 218 71.23 51.61 28.20
C ALA A 218 71.97 50.92 29.37
N ARG A 219 72.79 49.90 29.09
CA ARG A 219 73.49 49.12 30.13
C ARG A 219 74.42 50.04 30.95
N PRO A 220 74.20 50.23 32.27
CA PRO A 220 75.10 51.04 33.09
C PRO A 220 76.40 50.26 33.36
N GLY A 221 77.53 50.80 32.92
CA GLY A 221 78.87 50.30 33.24
C GLY A 221 79.43 49.25 32.27
N MET A 222 80.12 49.71 31.23
CA MET A 222 81.48 49.25 30.92
C MET A 222 82.42 50.44 31.08
#